data_AF-T1WI10-F1
#
_entry.id   AF-T1WI10-F1
#
_cell.length_a   1.000
_cell.length_b   1.000
_cell.length_c   1.000
_cell.angle_alpha   90.00
_cell.angle_beta   90.00
_cell.angle_gamma   90.00
#
_symmetry.space_group_name_H-M   'P 1'
#
loop_
_entity.id
_entity.type
_entity.pdbx_description
1 polymer ?
#
loop_
_entity_poly.entity_id
_entity_poly.type
_entity_poly.pdbx_seq_one_letter_code
_entity_poly.pdbx_strand_id
1 'polypeptide(L)'
;MLVATPMAAEYGAGSDNSGPWMWCDPAMGHRVSPLTGCREMVKLQCVGSQVPEVVLRDCCQKLAGIANDWCRCHDLGSMLDSVYQELGAREGTEVFPGCRKEVMKLNAASVPEVCKVPIPNPSGYKAGVCYWAAYPDA
;
A
#
# COMPACT_ATOMS: atom_id res chain seq x y z
N MET A 1 -15.87 36.33 26.96
CA MET A 1 -14.58 35.74 26.54
C MET A 1 -14.71 34.23 26.74
N LEU A 2 -14.81 33.46 25.66
CA LEU A 2 -14.86 31.99 25.72
C LEU A 2 -13.45 31.48 25.42
N VAL A 3 -12.81 30.88 26.43
CA VAL A 3 -11.51 30.22 26.30
C VAL A 3 -11.76 28.86 25.64
N ALA A 4 -11.27 28.66 24.43
CA ALA A 4 -11.30 27.36 23.78
C ALA A 4 -10.18 26.49 24.38
N THR A 5 -10.58 25.43 25.10
CA THR A 5 -9.66 24.39 25.58
C THR A 5 -9.07 23.67 24.36
N PRO A 6 -7.74 23.64 24.18
CA PRO A 6 -7.15 22.80 23.14
C PRO A 6 -7.32 21.33 23.58
N MET A 7 -8.13 20.58 22.84
CA MET A 7 -8.15 19.12 22.90
C MET A 7 -6.85 18.63 22.24
N ALA A 8 -5.76 18.63 23.00
CA ALA A 8 -4.59 17.85 22.63
C ALA A 8 -5.00 16.38 22.77
N ALA A 9 -5.24 15.70 21.65
CA ALA A 9 -5.32 14.25 21.64
C ALA A 9 -3.91 13.74 21.98
N GLU A 10 -3.73 13.35 23.23
CA GLU A 10 -2.55 12.65 23.70
C GLU A 10 -2.45 11.34 22.92
N TYR A 11 -1.51 11.27 21.97
CA TYR A 11 -1.10 10.01 21.37
C TYR A 11 -0.27 9.24 22.41
N GLY A 12 -0.98 8.69 23.40
CA GLY A 12 -0.41 7.81 24.41
C GLY A 12 0.12 6.54 23.75
N ALA A 13 1.42 6.31 23.92
CA ALA A 13 2.07 5.05 23.60
C ALA A 13 1.40 3.90 24.37
N GLY A 14 0.65 3.06 23.66
CA GLY A 14 -0.07 1.92 24.22
C GLY A 14 -1.42 1.70 23.55
N SER A 15 -1.47 1.58 22.23
CA SER A 15 -2.70 1.12 21.56
C SER A 15 -2.75 -0.39 21.69
N ASP A 16 -3.73 -0.90 22.44
CA ASP A 16 -4.25 -2.23 22.17
C ASP A 16 -4.55 -2.27 20.66
N ASN A 17 -3.82 -3.10 19.91
CA ASN A 17 -3.84 -3.12 18.44
C ASN A 17 -5.18 -3.60 17.86
N SER A 18 -6.25 -3.62 18.65
CA SER A 18 -7.60 -4.05 18.30
C SER A 18 -8.28 -3.10 17.31
N GLY A 19 -8.13 -3.40 16.01
CA GLY A 19 -8.89 -2.75 14.96
C GLY A 19 -9.07 -3.65 13.72
N PRO A 20 -9.89 -3.24 12.74
CA PRO A 20 -10.21 -4.08 11.58
C PRO A 20 -9.00 -4.53 10.74
N TRP A 21 -7.87 -3.82 10.86
CA TRP A 21 -6.59 -4.15 10.23
C TRP A 21 -5.91 -5.39 10.82
N MET A 22 -6.23 -5.77 12.07
CA MET A 22 -5.71 -6.98 12.69
C MET A 22 -5.99 -8.22 11.84
N TRP A 23 -7.19 -8.30 11.27
CA TRP A 23 -7.64 -9.42 10.46
C TRP A 23 -6.89 -9.57 9.13
N CYS A 24 -5.95 -8.68 8.85
CA CYS A 24 -5.05 -8.78 7.70
C CYS A 24 -3.74 -9.50 8.04
N ASP A 25 -3.51 -9.88 9.31
CA ASP A 25 -2.34 -10.67 9.69
C ASP A 25 -2.49 -12.14 9.25
N PRO A 26 -1.52 -12.70 8.50
CA PRO A 26 -1.48 -14.13 8.19
C PRO A 26 -1.58 -15.04 9.41
N ALA A 27 -1.02 -14.64 10.56
CA ALA A 27 -1.09 -15.38 11.82
C ALA A 27 -2.52 -15.51 12.36
N MET A 28 -3.44 -14.64 11.91
CA MET A 28 -4.87 -14.70 12.22
C MET A 28 -5.70 -15.34 11.10
N GLY A 29 -5.05 -15.98 10.13
CA GLY A 29 -5.69 -16.75 9.05
C GLY A 29 -5.97 -15.94 7.79
N HIS A 30 -5.49 -14.69 7.70
CA HIS A 30 -5.57 -13.91 6.47
C HIS A 30 -4.80 -14.59 5.35
N ARG A 31 -5.43 -14.72 4.18
CA ARG A 31 -4.76 -15.22 2.98
C ARG A 31 -4.31 -14.03 2.14
N VAL A 32 -3.05 -13.65 2.30
CA VAL A 32 -2.43 -12.57 1.53
C VAL A 32 -2.55 -12.87 0.05
N SER A 33 -3.19 -11.96 -0.68
CA SER A 33 -3.24 -12.04 -2.13
C SER A 33 -1.87 -11.71 -2.72
N PRO A 34 -1.32 -12.55 -3.62
CA PRO A 34 -0.03 -12.26 -4.26
C PRO A 34 -0.10 -11.08 -5.23
N LEU A 35 -1.32 -10.63 -5.58
CA LEU A 35 -1.58 -9.47 -6.44
C LEU A 35 -0.70 -9.42 -7.70
N THR A 36 -0.51 -10.57 -8.37
CA THR A 36 0.44 -10.72 -9.49
C THR A 36 0.23 -9.73 -10.64
N GLY A 37 -1.03 -9.36 -10.91
CA GLY A 37 -1.36 -8.31 -11.88
C GLY A 37 -0.88 -6.93 -11.45
N CYS A 38 -1.00 -6.62 -10.15
CA CYS A 38 -0.50 -5.36 -9.60
C CYS A 38 1.02 -5.32 -9.53
N ARG A 39 1.69 -6.45 -9.24
CA ARG A 39 3.15 -6.57 -9.33
C ARG A 39 3.67 -6.16 -10.70
N GLU A 40 3.06 -6.69 -11.77
CA GLU A 40 3.45 -6.33 -13.14
C GLU A 40 3.08 -4.89 -13.48
N MET A 41 1.89 -4.43 -13.09
CA MET A 41 1.46 -3.05 -13.31
C MET A 41 2.42 -2.03 -12.68
N VAL A 42 2.75 -2.21 -11.40
CA VAL A 42 3.63 -1.32 -10.64
C VAL A 42 5.03 -1.31 -11.24
N LYS A 43 5.55 -2.48 -11.66
CA LYS A 43 6.82 -2.57 -12.36
C LYS A 43 6.82 -1.71 -13.63
N LEU A 44 5.83 -1.91 -14.51
CA LEU A 44 5.71 -1.16 -15.76
C LEU A 44 5.62 0.36 -15.51
N GLN A 45 4.80 0.78 -14.55
CA GLN A 45 4.70 2.20 -14.15
C GLN A 45 6.04 2.74 -13.64
N CYS A 46 6.77 1.95 -12.85
CA CYS A 46 8.00 2.40 -12.23
C CYS A 46 9.14 2.61 -13.24
N VAL A 47 9.25 1.72 -14.24
CA VAL A 47 10.24 1.88 -15.32
C VAL A 47 9.77 2.84 -16.43
N GLY A 48 8.64 3.54 -16.23
CA GLY A 48 8.10 4.52 -17.18
C GLY A 48 7.51 3.89 -18.46
N SER A 49 7.16 2.60 -18.42
CA SER A 49 6.54 1.91 -19.54
C SER A 49 5.02 2.10 -19.59
N GLN A 50 4.44 1.97 -20.78
CA GLN A 50 2.99 1.96 -20.94
C GLN A 50 2.41 0.70 -20.29
N VAL A 51 1.37 0.87 -19.48
CA VAL A 51 0.63 -0.24 -18.86
C VAL A 51 -0.44 -0.73 -19.83
N PRO A 52 -0.41 -2.00 -20.28
CA PRO A 52 -1.48 -2.58 -21.08
C PRO A 52 -2.80 -2.63 -20.29
N GLU A 53 -3.93 -2.34 -20.94
CA GLU A 53 -5.25 -2.37 -20.28
C GLU A 53 -5.55 -3.73 -19.61
N VAL A 54 -5.09 -4.83 -20.20
CA VAL A 54 -5.30 -6.17 -19.62
C VAL A 54 -4.61 -6.33 -18.27
N VAL A 55 -3.43 -5.72 -18.08
CA VAL A 55 -2.67 -5.74 -16.84
C VAL A 55 -3.32 -4.83 -15.80
N LEU A 56 -3.73 -3.62 -16.22
CA LEU A 56 -4.49 -2.69 -15.39
C LEU A 56 -5.77 -3.34 -14.85
N ARG A 57 -6.56 -3.93 -15.74
CA ARG A 57 -7.81 -4.61 -15.39
C ARG A 57 -7.57 -5.77 -14.43
N ASP A 58 -6.60 -6.63 -14.69
CA ASP A 58 -6.27 -7.77 -13.80
C ASP A 58 -5.86 -7.30 -12.40
N CYS A 59 -5.00 -6.28 -12.30
CA CYS A 59 -4.64 -5.69 -11.02
C CYS A 59 -5.87 -5.17 -10.27
N CYS A 60 -6.68 -4.31 -10.91
CA CYS A 60 -7.81 -3.68 -10.26
C CYS A 60 -8.89 -4.69 -9.85
N GLN A 61 -9.14 -5.72 -10.67
CA GLN A 61 -10.06 -6.81 -10.31
C GLN A 61 -9.57 -7.60 -9.10
N LYS A 62 -8.29 -7.97 -9.06
CA LYS A 62 -7.71 -8.70 -7.92
C LYS A 62 -7.73 -7.85 -6.64
N LEU A 63 -7.41 -6.57 -6.73
CA LEU A 63 -7.44 -5.67 -5.58
C LEU A 63 -8.87 -5.46 -5.05
N ALA A 64 -9.84 -5.25 -5.95
CA ALA A 64 -11.25 -5.13 -5.59
C ALA A 64 -11.82 -6.43 -4.99
N GLY A 65 -11.29 -7.59 -5.43
CA GLY A 65 -11.65 -8.92 -4.92
C GLY A 65 -11.21 -9.20 -3.48
N ILE A 66 -10.36 -8.36 -2.88
CA ILE A 66 -10.06 -8.43 -1.45
C ILE A 66 -11.30 -7.97 -0.68
N ALA A 67 -11.92 -8.90 0.05
CA ALA A 67 -13.20 -8.71 0.72
C ALA A 67 -13.14 -7.70 1.88
N ASN A 68 -12.08 -7.78 2.70
CA ASN A 68 -11.83 -6.80 3.76
C ASN A 68 -11.02 -5.64 3.16
N ASP A 69 -11.66 -4.48 2.99
CA ASP A 69 -11.04 -3.30 2.39
C ASP A 69 -9.84 -2.78 3.20
N TRP A 70 -9.82 -3.00 4.51
CA TRP A 70 -8.66 -2.74 5.38
C TRP A 70 -7.41 -3.52 4.97
N CYS A 71 -7.56 -4.69 4.33
CA CYS A 71 -6.44 -5.55 3.94
C CYS A 71 -5.85 -5.21 2.57
N ARG A 72 -6.48 -4.32 1.80
CA ARG A 72 -5.98 -3.94 0.46
C ARG A 72 -4.59 -3.32 0.52
N CYS A 73 -4.37 -2.41 1.46
CA CYS A 73 -3.06 -1.80 1.66
C CYS A 73 -2.06 -2.74 2.31
N HIS A 74 -2.52 -3.69 3.14
CA HIS A 74 -1.65 -4.73 3.68
C HIS A 74 -1.13 -5.64 2.55
N ASP A 75 -2.03 -6.20 1.73
CA ASP A 75 -1.68 -7.10 0.63
C ASP A 75 -0.80 -6.42 -0.43
N LEU A 76 -1.06 -5.15 -0.75
CA LEU A 76 -0.18 -4.35 -1.61
C LEU A 76 1.21 -4.17 -1.01
N GLY A 77 1.30 -3.94 0.30
CA GLY A 77 2.56 -3.87 1.04
C GLY A 77 3.32 -5.19 1.00
N SER A 78 2.66 -6.30 1.33
CA SER A 78 3.26 -7.64 1.28
C SER A 78 3.73 -8.03 -0.12
N MET A 79 2.95 -7.69 -1.15
CA MET A 79 3.35 -7.88 -2.54
C MET A 79 4.60 -7.07 -2.88
N LEU A 80 4.67 -5.81 -2.46
CA LEU A 80 5.84 -4.96 -2.68
C LEU A 80 7.08 -5.49 -1.94
N ASP A 81 6.92 -5.88 -0.67
CA ASP A 81 7.99 -6.45 0.15
C ASP A 81 8.53 -7.74 -0.47
N SER A 82 7.66 -8.58 -1.03
CA SER A 82 8.10 -9.79 -1.74
C SER A 82 8.99 -9.46 -2.94
N VAL A 83 8.68 -8.41 -3.70
CA VAL A 83 9.54 -7.96 -4.81
C VAL A 83 10.89 -7.49 -4.30
N TYR A 84 10.91 -6.70 -3.22
CA TYR A 84 12.16 -6.21 -2.64
C TYR A 84 13.03 -7.35 -2.11
N GLN A 85 12.44 -8.34 -1.45
CA GLN A 85 13.13 -9.52 -0.95
C GLN A 85 13.69 -10.38 -2.10
N GLU A 86 12.88 -10.65 -3.12
CA GLU A 86 13.29 -11.41 -4.30
C GLU A 86 14.48 -10.78 -5.05
N LEU A 87 14.53 -9.45 -5.08
CA LEU A 87 15.53 -8.69 -5.85
C LEU A 87 16.66 -8.11 -4.98
N GLY A 88 16.60 -8.29 -3.66
CA GLY A 88 17.58 -7.74 -2.72
C GLY A 88 17.62 -6.20 -2.70
N ALA A 89 16.50 -5.54 -3.01
CA ALA A 89 16.42 -4.08 -3.14
C ALA A 89 16.55 -3.38 -1.78
N ARG A 90 17.45 -2.40 -1.69
CA ARG A 90 17.69 -1.58 -0.49
C ARG A 90 17.22 -0.15 -0.72
N GLU A 91 17.05 0.61 0.35
CA GLU A 91 16.75 2.04 0.25
C GLU A 91 17.80 2.77 -0.60
N GLY A 92 17.37 3.74 -1.41
CA GLY A 92 18.21 4.51 -2.32
C GLY A 92 18.73 3.74 -3.53
N THR A 93 18.34 2.47 -3.68
CA THR A 93 18.76 1.63 -4.81
C THR A 93 17.66 1.47 -5.85
N GLU A 94 18.08 1.09 -7.05
CA GLU A 94 17.16 0.65 -8.10
C GLU A 94 16.68 -0.77 -7.81
N VAL A 95 15.37 -0.97 -7.90
CA VAL A 95 14.73 -2.31 -7.85
C VAL A 95 14.84 -2.96 -9.22
N PHE A 96 14.64 -2.16 -10.27
CA PHE A 96 14.89 -2.48 -11.67
C PHE A 96 15.64 -1.32 -12.31
N PRO A 97 16.39 -1.53 -13.41
CA PRO A 97 17.00 -0.43 -14.15
C PRO A 97 15.97 0.67 -14.48
N GLY A 98 16.21 1.90 -14.03
CA GLY A 98 15.31 3.04 -14.21
C GLY A 98 14.16 3.15 -13.21
N CYS A 99 14.09 2.27 -12.20
CA CYS A 99 13.06 2.24 -11.18
C CYS A 99 13.70 2.22 -9.79
N ARG A 100 13.74 3.38 -9.13
CA ARG A 100 14.18 3.50 -7.73
C ARG A 100 13.14 2.92 -6.78
N LYS A 101 13.60 2.35 -5.66
CA LYS A 101 12.73 1.76 -4.64
C LYS A 101 11.63 2.70 -4.15
N GLU A 102 11.96 3.97 -3.94
CA GLU A 102 10.99 4.97 -3.44
C GLU A 102 9.90 5.27 -4.49
N VAL A 103 10.26 5.24 -5.77
CA VAL A 103 9.30 5.42 -6.88
C VAL A 103 8.38 4.20 -6.96
N MET A 104 8.93 2.99 -6.85
CA MET A 104 8.14 1.77 -6.86
C MET A 104 7.16 1.72 -5.69
N LYS A 105 7.60 2.12 -4.49
CA LYS A 105 6.76 2.26 -3.30
C LYS A 105 5.57 3.20 -3.54
N LEU A 106 5.82 4.39 -4.09
CA LEU A 106 4.75 5.37 -4.35
C LEU A 106 3.76 4.88 -5.42
N ASN A 107 4.24 4.18 -6.45
CA ASN A 107 3.38 3.58 -7.47
C ASN A 107 2.50 2.47 -6.86
N ALA A 108 3.08 1.57 -6.06
CA ALA A 108 2.34 0.52 -5.35
C ALA A 108 1.29 1.11 -4.39
N ALA A 109 1.64 2.15 -3.64
CA ALA A 109 0.71 2.79 -2.71
C ALA A 109 -0.45 3.50 -3.41
N SER A 110 -0.26 3.92 -4.65
CA SER A 110 -1.26 4.66 -5.44
C SER A 110 -2.18 3.75 -6.26
N VAL A 111 -1.96 2.43 -6.24
CA VAL A 111 -2.81 1.46 -6.97
C VAL A 111 -4.30 1.62 -6.63
N PRO A 112 -4.73 1.78 -5.36
CA PRO A 112 -6.16 1.93 -5.06
C PRO A 112 -6.77 3.17 -5.71
N GLU A 113 -6.04 4.29 -5.75
CA GLU A 113 -6.46 5.52 -6.42
C GLU A 113 -6.55 5.36 -7.95
N VAL A 114 -5.61 4.63 -8.57
CA VAL A 114 -5.64 4.30 -10.00
C VAL A 114 -6.85 3.41 -10.32
N CYS A 115 -7.08 2.40 -9.49
CA CYS A 115 -8.16 1.42 -9.66
C CYS A 115 -9.54 1.90 -9.17
N LYS A 116 -9.62 3.07 -8.54
CA LYS A 116 -10.83 3.59 -7.88
C LYS A 116 -11.43 2.61 -6.87
N VAL A 117 -10.56 1.91 -6.15
CA VAL A 117 -10.93 0.95 -5.10
C VAL A 117 -10.83 1.65 -3.74
N PRO A 118 -11.89 1.66 -2.91
CA PRO A 118 -11.85 2.34 -1.63
C PRO A 118 -10.85 1.68 -0.68
N ILE A 119 -10.19 2.48 0.13
CA ILE A 119 -9.33 2.02 1.21
C ILE A 119 -9.66 2.82 2.48
N PRO A 120 -9.88 2.14 3.62
CA PRO A 120 -9.90 2.80 4.92
C PRO A 120 -8.53 3.39 5.25
N ASN A 121 -8.51 4.44 6.07
CA ASN A 121 -7.28 5.13 6.52
C ASN A 121 -6.29 5.42 5.37
N PRO A 122 -6.70 6.22 4.37
CA PRO A 122 -5.76 6.66 3.34
C PRO A 122 -4.63 7.48 3.97
N SER A 123 -3.53 7.64 3.23
CA SER A 123 -2.45 8.54 3.63
C SER A 123 -3.04 9.91 3.99
N GLY A 124 -2.63 10.49 5.12
CA GLY A 124 -3.19 11.75 5.63
C GLY A 124 -3.07 12.94 4.67
N TYR A 125 -2.32 12.77 3.57
CA TYR A 125 -2.06 13.79 2.56
C TYR A 125 -2.83 13.57 1.24
N LYS A 126 -3.33 12.35 0.97
CA LYS A 126 -4.07 12.01 -0.26
C LYS A 126 -5.05 10.85 -0.04
N ALA A 127 -6.31 11.10 -0.37
CA ALA A 127 -7.33 10.06 -0.49
C ALA A 127 -6.89 8.99 -1.52
N GLY A 128 -7.25 7.73 -1.28
CA GLY A 128 -6.97 6.62 -2.20
C GLY A 128 -5.52 6.11 -2.24
N VAL A 129 -4.61 6.70 -1.44
CA VAL A 129 -3.22 6.24 -1.31
C VAL A 129 -3.01 5.50 0.00
N CYS A 130 -2.30 4.38 -0.03
CA CYS A 130 -2.04 3.59 1.18
C CYS A 130 -1.22 4.34 2.24
N TYR A 131 -1.59 4.17 3.52
CA TYR A 131 -1.01 4.90 4.66
C TYR A 131 0.52 4.77 4.77
N TRP A 132 1.08 3.61 4.44
CA TRP A 132 2.51 3.33 4.54
C TRP A 132 3.37 4.06 3.50
N ALA A 133 2.75 4.74 2.51
CA ALA A 133 3.46 5.63 1.60
C ALA A 133 4.18 6.78 2.31
N ALA A 134 3.64 7.20 3.46
CA ALA A 134 4.17 8.32 4.25
C ALA A 134 5.29 7.89 5.21
N TYR A 135 5.50 6.60 5.42
CA TYR A 135 6.53 6.10 6.32
C TYR A 135 7.88 5.95 5.58
N PRO A 136 9.02 6.18 6.25
CA PRO A 136 10.31 5.79 5.70
C PRO A 136 10.38 4.27 5.50
N ASP A 137 11.28 3.82 4.62
CA ASP A 137 11.62 2.40 4.56
C ASP A 137 12.36 2.00 5.85
N ALA A 138 12.13 0.78 6.32
CA ALA A 138 12.81 0.21 7.50
C ALA A 138 14.19 -0.35 7.14
#